data_AF-A0A2N6PKM5-F1
#
_entry.id   AF-A0A2N6PKM5-F1
#
_cell.length_a   1.000
_cell.length_b   1.000
_cell.length_c   1.000
_cell.angle_alpha   90.00
_cell.angle_beta   90.00
_cell.angle_gamma   90.00
#
_symmetry.space_group_name_H-M   'P 1'
#
loop_
_entity.id
_entity.type
_entity.pdbx_description
1 polymer ?
#
loop_
_entity_poly.entity_id
_entity_poly.type
_entity_poly.pdbx_seq_one_letter_code
_entity_poly.pdbx_strand_id
1 'polypeptide(L)'
;MPSTRSELVTAAVHYLYALSQNLTPAEEISGAVESEAAAELEEVLHEQGRTRAEVLNVFALIAATRAELTAGSAVPFSKDAYDAARARAVRGLEFAGLAGHQIWPPTSQTVRKRLGTNFWNDALSSLGFPTSGGGRRRGAFHYSPEAFRSAVSDFLTDAHAAGGAESFSRYEAWAKDERAAGRARPSGASVRNHFGSWNDAKAAAEQV
;
A
#
# COMPACT_ATOMS: atom_id res chain seq x y z
N MET A 1 -8.28 20.13 -7.69
CA MET A 1 -7.75 20.38 -6.34
C MET A 1 -7.82 19.07 -5.57
N PRO A 2 -6.72 18.58 -4.97
CA PRO A 2 -6.80 17.47 -4.02
C PRO A 2 -7.76 17.84 -2.88
N SER A 3 -8.52 16.88 -2.37
CA SER A 3 -9.35 17.11 -1.18
C SER A 3 -8.45 17.30 0.04
N THR A 4 -8.83 18.17 0.99
CA THR A 4 -8.11 18.45 2.25
C THR A 4 -7.71 17.17 3.00
N ARG A 5 -8.59 16.16 2.97
CA ARG A 5 -8.34 14.81 3.53
C ARG A 5 -7.18 14.04 2.87
N SER A 6 -6.86 14.33 1.62
CA SER A 6 -5.70 13.78 0.91
C SER A 6 -4.43 14.48 1.35
N GLU A 7 -4.48 15.79 1.57
CA GLU A 7 -3.36 16.59 2.05
C GLU A 7 -2.94 16.20 3.47
N LEU A 8 -3.88 15.92 4.37
CA LEU A 8 -3.58 15.39 5.71
C LEU A 8 -2.84 14.04 5.67
N VAL A 9 -3.17 13.20 4.68
CA VAL A 9 -2.52 11.89 4.48
C VAL A 9 -1.13 12.09 3.91
N THR A 10 -0.96 13.02 2.97
CA THR A 10 0.34 13.43 2.45
C THR A 10 1.24 13.99 3.56
N ALA A 11 0.72 14.89 4.41
CA ALA A 11 1.42 15.45 5.56
C ALA A 11 1.91 14.35 6.51
N ALA A 12 1.08 13.33 6.74
CA ALA A 12 1.46 12.18 7.56
C ALA A 12 2.62 11.38 6.96
N VAL A 13 2.66 11.19 5.64
CA VAL A 13 3.79 10.51 4.99
C VAL A 13 5.07 11.32 5.18
N HIS A 14 5.02 12.63 4.95
CA HIS A 14 6.17 13.51 5.16
C HIS A 14 6.66 13.49 6.60
N TYR A 15 5.76 13.70 7.57
CA TYR A 15 6.12 13.68 8.99
C TYR A 15 6.76 12.35 9.42
N LEU A 16 6.15 11.22 9.06
CA LEU A 16 6.66 9.91 9.45
C LEU A 16 7.95 9.54 8.72
N TYR A 17 8.14 10.02 7.50
CA TYR A 17 9.43 9.92 6.82
C TYR A 17 10.52 10.65 7.60
N ALA A 18 10.26 11.90 7.99
CA ALA A 18 11.20 12.70 8.78
C ALA A 18 11.62 11.99 10.06
N LEU A 19 10.67 11.42 10.80
CA LEU A 19 10.94 10.63 12.00
C LEU A 19 11.74 9.35 11.69
N SER A 20 11.49 8.69 10.56
CA SER A 20 12.20 7.46 10.19
C SER A 20 13.67 7.72 9.85
N GLN A 21 13.97 8.88 9.25
CA GLN A 21 15.31 9.28 8.84
C GLN A 21 16.02 10.14 9.89
N ASN A 22 15.34 10.47 11.00
CA ASN A 22 15.81 11.41 12.02
C ASN A 22 16.23 12.76 11.43
N LEU A 23 15.40 13.30 10.51
CA LEU A 23 15.67 14.61 9.92
C LEU A 23 15.65 15.69 11.00
N THR A 24 16.52 16.68 10.82
CA THR A 24 16.47 17.93 11.60
C THR A 24 15.22 18.72 11.18
N PRO A 25 14.42 19.22 12.14
CA PRO A 25 13.30 20.11 11.83
C PRO A 25 13.76 21.35 11.05
N ALA A 26 13.03 21.74 10.01
CA ALA A 26 13.37 22.93 9.22
C ALA A 26 13.13 24.22 10.03
N GLU A 27 13.99 25.21 9.82
CA GLU A 27 13.82 26.56 10.39
C GLU A 27 12.73 27.35 9.64
N GLU A 28 12.64 27.16 8.31
CA GLU A 28 11.62 27.77 7.46
C GLU A 28 10.41 26.83 7.31
N ILE A 29 9.26 27.25 7.82
CA ILE A 29 8.02 26.47 7.85
C ILE A 29 6.83 27.15 7.18
N SER A 30 6.98 28.37 6.65
CA SER A 30 5.85 29.18 6.15
C SER A 30 5.02 28.42 5.11
N GLY A 31 5.68 27.77 4.14
CA GLY A 31 5.01 26.93 3.13
C GLY A 31 4.35 25.65 3.66
N ALA A 32 4.59 25.26 4.93
CA ALA A 32 3.94 24.13 5.58
C ALA A 32 2.71 24.52 6.42
N VAL A 33 2.57 25.80 6.80
CA VAL A 33 1.52 26.28 7.71
C VAL A 33 0.43 27.12 7.03
N GLU A 34 0.62 27.53 5.77
CA GLU A 34 -0.27 28.48 5.07
C GLU A 34 -1.52 27.87 4.40
N SER A 35 -1.68 26.53 4.36
CA SER A 35 -2.80 25.89 3.65
C SER A 35 -4.00 25.59 4.55
N GLU A 36 -5.19 25.43 3.95
CA GLU A 36 -6.40 24.97 4.65
C GLU A 36 -6.16 23.62 5.35
N ALA A 37 -5.43 22.70 4.71
CA ALA A 37 -5.04 21.44 5.33
C ALA A 37 -4.05 21.59 6.48
N ALA A 38 -3.27 22.67 6.54
CA ALA A 38 -2.43 22.96 7.69
C ALA A 38 -3.27 23.39 8.89
N ALA A 39 -4.29 24.23 8.68
CA ALA A 39 -5.24 24.58 9.73
C ALA A 39 -5.99 23.33 10.26
N GLU A 40 -6.47 22.45 9.36
CA GLU A 40 -7.11 21.19 9.76
C GLU A 40 -6.14 20.26 10.51
N LEU A 41 -4.86 20.21 10.09
CA LEU A 41 -3.84 19.41 10.78
C LEU A 41 -3.56 19.96 12.18
N GLU A 42 -3.46 21.28 12.33
CA GLU A 42 -3.25 21.93 13.63
C GLU A 42 -4.40 21.60 14.59
N GLU A 43 -5.65 21.71 14.14
CA GLU A 43 -6.83 21.35 14.93
C GLU A 43 -6.77 19.88 15.36
N VAL A 44 -6.53 18.96 14.43
CA VAL A 44 -6.40 17.52 14.73
C VAL A 44 -5.30 17.25 15.75
N LEU A 45 -4.13 17.89 15.63
CA LEU A 45 -3.03 17.68 16.58
C LEU A 45 -3.38 18.24 17.97
N HIS A 46 -4.07 19.37 18.03
CA HIS A 46 -4.53 19.95 19.29
C HIS A 46 -5.60 19.08 19.98
N GLU A 47 -6.56 18.54 19.23
CA GLU A 47 -7.52 17.56 19.75
C GLU A 47 -6.85 16.30 20.29
N GLN A 48 -5.70 15.92 19.71
CA GLN A 48 -4.86 14.83 20.18
C GLN A 48 -3.97 15.19 21.39
N GLY A 49 -4.15 16.39 21.96
CA GLY A 49 -3.44 16.84 23.16
C GLY A 49 -2.03 17.36 22.91
N ARG A 50 -1.66 17.65 21.65
CA ARG A 50 -0.34 18.21 21.34
C ARG A 50 -0.26 19.67 21.77
N THR A 51 0.86 20.01 22.39
CA THR A 51 1.23 21.39 22.70
C THR A 51 1.56 22.17 21.43
N ARG A 52 1.48 23.50 21.48
CA ARG A 52 1.86 24.37 20.35
C ARG A 52 3.29 24.11 19.86
N ALA A 53 4.23 23.84 20.77
CA ALA A 53 5.62 23.53 20.42
C ALA A 53 5.73 22.20 19.64
N GLU A 54 4.98 21.17 20.04
CA GLU A 54 4.93 19.90 19.30
C GLU A 54 4.28 20.06 17.93
N VAL A 55 3.21 20.84 17.82
CA VAL A 55 2.55 21.13 16.54
C VAL A 55 3.53 21.81 15.57
N LEU A 56 4.24 22.85 16.02
CA LEU A 56 5.26 23.52 15.22
C LEU A 56 6.38 22.57 14.81
N ASN A 57 6.81 21.68 15.70
CA ASN A 57 7.81 20.66 15.37
C ASN A 57 7.32 19.68 14.30
N VAL A 58 6.03 19.30 14.30
CA VAL A 58 5.44 18.48 13.23
C VAL A 58 5.52 19.21 11.89
N PHE A 59 5.14 20.49 11.83
CA PHE A 59 5.24 21.29 10.61
C PHE A 59 6.68 21.44 10.12
N ALA A 60 7.62 21.67 11.03
CA ALA A 60 9.05 21.76 10.72
C ALA A 60 9.61 20.46 10.13
N LEU A 61 9.18 19.29 10.61
CA LEU A 61 9.57 17.99 10.06
C LEU A 61 8.92 17.71 8.70
N ILE A 62 7.68 18.16 8.49
CA ILE A 62 7.02 18.10 7.17
C ILE A 62 7.79 18.98 6.17
N ALA A 63 8.15 20.20 6.55
CA ALA A 63 8.93 21.12 5.73
C ALA A 63 10.31 20.53 5.38
N ALA A 64 11.01 19.94 6.36
CA ALA A 64 12.30 19.28 6.14
C ALA A 64 12.19 18.16 5.09
N THR A 65 11.14 17.36 5.14
CA THR A 65 10.92 16.29 4.15
C THR A 65 10.64 16.86 2.75
N ARG A 66 9.85 17.92 2.65
CA ARG A 66 9.58 18.58 1.36
C ARG A 66 10.88 19.16 0.75
N ALA A 67 11.77 19.68 1.59
CA ALA A 67 13.07 20.17 1.16
C ALA A 67 13.96 19.03 0.62
N GLU A 68 14.06 17.90 1.34
CA GLU A 68 14.77 16.68 0.88
C GLU A 68 14.23 16.14 -0.45
N LEU A 69 12.91 16.15 -0.64
CA LEU A 69 12.27 15.74 -1.89
C LEU A 69 12.61 16.70 -3.03
N THR A 70 12.59 18.01 -2.76
CA THR A 70 12.93 19.05 -3.75
C THR A 70 14.41 18.98 -4.15
N ALA A 71 15.28 18.67 -3.19
CA ALA A 71 16.72 18.48 -3.41
C ALA A 71 17.06 17.14 -4.09
N GLY A 72 16.11 16.20 -4.17
CA GLY A 72 16.34 14.86 -4.71
C GLY A 72 17.22 13.96 -3.83
N SER A 73 17.38 14.31 -2.55
CA SER A 73 18.20 13.58 -1.56
C SER A 73 17.38 12.59 -0.72
N ALA A 74 16.06 12.59 -0.87
CA ALA A 74 15.20 11.61 -0.20
C ALA A 74 15.59 10.16 -0.56
N VAL A 75 15.44 9.25 0.38
CA VAL A 75 15.72 7.81 0.22
C VAL A 75 14.42 6.99 0.21
N PRO A 76 14.44 5.73 -0.28
CA PRO A 76 13.24 4.91 -0.31
C PRO A 76 12.63 4.67 1.08
N PHE A 77 11.34 4.91 1.21
CA PHE A 77 10.61 4.76 2.46
C PHE A 77 9.77 3.49 2.45
N SER A 78 10.10 2.47 3.24
CA SER A 78 9.32 1.23 3.24
C SER A 78 8.02 1.38 4.05
N LYS A 79 7.03 0.54 3.71
CA LYS A 79 5.79 0.42 4.51
C LYS A 79 6.11 0.08 5.98
N ASP A 80 7.06 -0.82 6.20
CA ASP A 80 7.40 -1.25 7.56
C ASP A 80 8.10 -0.14 8.36
N ALA A 81 8.92 0.69 7.68
CA ALA A 81 9.50 1.89 8.29
C ALA A 81 8.41 2.91 8.65
N TYR A 82 7.40 3.09 7.79
CA TYR A 82 6.23 3.92 8.09
C TYR A 82 5.46 3.40 9.30
N ASP A 83 5.12 2.11 9.33
CA ASP A 83 4.35 1.53 10.43
C ASP A 83 5.14 1.59 11.76
N ALA A 84 6.46 1.40 11.72
CA ALA A 84 7.34 1.55 12.88
C ALA A 84 7.44 3.00 13.38
N ALA A 85 7.58 3.97 12.47
CA ALA A 85 7.60 5.39 12.82
C ALA A 85 6.24 5.83 13.40
N ARG A 86 5.13 5.38 12.79
CA ARG A 86 3.78 5.63 13.28
C ARG A 86 3.59 5.10 14.69
N ALA A 87 4.01 3.87 14.97
CA ALA A 87 3.91 3.27 16.29
C ALA A 87 4.66 4.07 17.37
N ARG A 88 5.77 4.74 17.00
CA ARG A 88 6.47 5.67 17.90
C ARG A 88 5.70 6.98 18.07
N ALA A 89 5.22 7.57 16.97
CA ALA A 89 4.53 8.85 16.98
C ALA A 89 3.23 8.84 17.79
N VAL A 90 2.49 7.72 17.78
CA VAL A 90 1.21 7.59 18.50
C VAL A 90 1.37 7.02 19.92
N ARG A 91 2.58 6.65 20.33
CA ARG A 91 2.82 6.10 21.67
C ARG A 91 2.53 7.17 22.72
N GLY A 92 1.72 6.82 23.71
CA GLY A 92 1.39 7.73 24.82
C GLY A 92 0.31 8.75 24.51
N LEU A 93 -0.31 8.71 23.31
CA LEU A 93 -1.53 9.46 23.06
C LEU A 93 -2.69 8.76 23.78
N GLU A 94 -3.20 9.38 24.85
CA GLU A 94 -4.23 8.82 25.75
C GLU A 94 -5.55 8.49 25.05
N PHE A 95 -5.81 9.10 23.89
CA PHE A 95 -7.01 8.91 23.07
C PHE A 95 -6.95 7.72 22.11
N ALA A 96 -5.93 6.86 22.22
CA ALA A 96 -5.77 5.68 21.38
C ALA A 96 -6.80 4.56 21.68
N GLY A 97 -8.10 4.85 21.53
CA GLY A 97 -9.16 3.89 21.81
C GLY A 97 -10.59 4.42 21.86
N LEU A 98 -10.86 5.73 21.80
CA LEU A 98 -12.24 6.23 21.78
C LEU A 98 -12.88 5.96 20.41
N ALA A 99 -13.99 5.22 20.41
CA ALA A 99 -14.76 4.94 19.21
C ALA A 99 -15.14 6.26 18.51
N GLY A 100 -14.76 6.39 17.23
CA GLY A 100 -15.08 7.56 16.40
C GLY A 100 -13.95 8.58 16.20
N HIS A 101 -12.85 8.54 16.96
CA HIS A 101 -11.73 9.48 16.78
C HIS A 101 -10.62 8.87 15.92
N GLN A 102 -10.39 9.45 14.74
CA GLN A 102 -9.35 8.99 13.84
C GLN A 102 -7.99 9.56 14.27
N ILE A 103 -7.17 8.74 14.92
CA ILE A 103 -5.81 9.11 15.34
C ILE A 103 -4.96 9.44 14.11
N TRP A 104 -4.44 10.66 14.07
CA TRP A 104 -3.35 11.06 13.20
C TRP A 104 -1.99 10.73 13.87
N PRO A 105 -0.98 10.21 13.12
CA PRO A 105 -1.00 9.86 11.70
C PRO A 105 -1.90 8.64 11.35
N PRO A 106 -2.51 8.60 10.15
CA PRO A 106 -3.28 7.47 9.65
C PRO A 106 -2.42 6.20 9.46
N THR A 107 -3.05 5.06 9.18
CA THR A 107 -2.35 3.79 8.93
C THR A 107 -1.80 3.69 7.51
N SER A 108 -0.83 2.80 7.27
CA SER A 108 -0.32 2.51 5.91
C SER A 108 -1.41 1.95 4.98
N GLN A 109 -2.50 1.39 5.51
CA GLN A 109 -3.67 0.98 4.71
C GLN A 109 -4.42 2.20 4.17
N THR A 110 -4.61 3.24 4.99
CA THR A 110 -5.26 4.49 4.58
C THR A 110 -4.43 5.22 3.54
N VAL A 111 -3.11 5.30 3.72
CA VAL A 111 -2.17 5.90 2.75
C VAL A 111 -2.31 5.23 1.38
N ARG A 112 -2.20 3.90 1.34
CA ARG A 112 -2.33 3.13 0.09
C ARG A 112 -3.67 3.35 -0.61
N LYS A 113 -4.77 3.33 0.14
CA LYS A 113 -6.12 3.52 -0.41
C LYS A 113 -6.33 4.91 -1.00
N ARG A 114 -5.82 5.96 -0.34
CA ARG A 114 -6.06 7.35 -0.73
C ARG A 114 -5.08 7.89 -1.77
N LEU A 115 -3.80 7.49 -1.70
CA LEU A 115 -2.75 8.07 -2.53
C LEU A 115 -2.22 7.11 -3.60
N GLY A 116 -2.30 5.79 -3.39
CA GLY A 116 -1.56 4.82 -4.19
C GLY A 116 -2.40 3.78 -4.92
N THR A 117 -3.70 3.99 -5.12
CA THR A 117 -4.59 2.99 -5.75
C THR A 117 -4.48 1.58 -5.10
N ASN A 118 -4.29 1.53 -3.78
CA ASN A 118 -4.00 0.36 -2.93
C ASN A 118 -2.55 -0.15 -2.90
N PHE A 119 -1.61 0.50 -3.59
CA PHE A 119 -0.20 0.14 -3.61
C PHE A 119 0.67 1.17 -2.88
N TRP A 120 1.67 0.70 -2.14
CA TRP A 120 2.56 1.57 -1.36
C TRP A 120 3.51 2.36 -2.25
N ASN A 121 4.14 1.69 -3.21
CA ASN A 121 5.07 2.34 -4.13
C ASN A 121 4.35 3.39 -4.97
N ASP A 122 3.14 3.10 -5.48
CA ASP A 122 2.35 4.09 -6.22
C ASP A 122 2.02 5.33 -5.35
N ALA A 123 1.72 5.14 -4.05
CA ALA A 123 1.52 6.26 -3.13
C ALA A 123 2.81 7.09 -2.99
N LEU A 124 3.96 6.45 -2.79
CA LEU A 124 5.23 7.15 -2.64
C LEU A 124 5.68 7.86 -3.92
N SER A 125 5.54 7.21 -5.08
CA SER A 125 5.82 7.82 -6.37
C SER A 125 4.95 9.04 -6.62
N SER A 126 3.66 9.00 -6.24
CA SER A 126 2.76 10.16 -6.37
C SER A 126 3.19 11.36 -5.53
N LEU A 127 3.99 11.12 -4.49
CA LEU A 127 4.52 12.13 -3.57
C LEU A 127 5.98 12.52 -3.88
N GLY A 128 6.57 11.99 -4.95
CA GLY A 128 7.94 12.29 -5.36
C GLY A 128 9.03 11.50 -4.62
N PHE A 129 8.68 10.53 -3.77
CA PHE A 129 9.68 9.67 -3.13
C PHE A 129 10.28 8.67 -4.12
N PRO A 130 11.58 8.36 -4.01
CA PRO A 130 12.15 7.25 -4.75
C PRO A 130 11.56 5.93 -4.23
N THR A 131 11.14 5.07 -5.16
CA THR A 131 10.64 3.73 -4.81
C THR A 131 11.74 2.72 -4.98
N SER A 132 12.02 1.94 -3.94
CA SER A 132 12.87 0.77 -4.06
C SER A 132 12.18 -0.29 -4.94
N GLY A 133 12.92 -0.85 -5.90
CA GLY A 133 12.44 -1.90 -6.80
C GLY A 133 12.03 -3.21 -6.11
N GLY A 134 12.20 -3.30 -4.78
CA GLY A 134 11.81 -4.43 -3.94
C GLY A 134 10.35 -4.42 -3.48
N GLY A 135 9.55 -3.43 -3.87
CA GLY A 135 8.10 -3.52 -3.70
C GLY A 135 7.52 -4.62 -4.57
N ARG A 136 6.39 -5.23 -4.15
CA ARG A 136 5.66 -6.23 -4.93
C ARG A 136 5.44 -5.67 -6.34
N ARG A 137 6.16 -6.23 -7.34
CA ARG A 137 5.97 -5.91 -8.76
C ARG A 137 4.47 -5.89 -9.04
N ARG A 138 3.97 -4.79 -9.63
CA ARG A 138 2.61 -4.73 -10.17
C ARG A 138 2.39 -5.99 -11.01
N GLY A 139 1.44 -6.82 -10.61
CA GLY A 139 1.14 -8.05 -11.35
C GLY A 139 2.30 -9.04 -11.46
N ALA A 140 3.26 -9.09 -10.52
CA ALA A 140 4.03 -10.32 -10.33
C ALA A 140 3.06 -11.39 -9.81
N PHE A 141 2.27 -11.93 -10.72
CA PHE A 141 1.84 -13.29 -10.59
C PHE A 141 3.12 -14.10 -10.30
N HIS A 142 3.08 -14.91 -9.25
CA HIS A 142 4.15 -15.89 -8.99
C HIS A 142 4.36 -16.87 -10.17
N TYR A 143 3.53 -16.75 -11.20
CA TYR A 143 3.37 -17.63 -12.34
C TYR A 143 3.48 -16.80 -13.62
N SER A 144 4.26 -17.26 -14.59
CA SER A 144 4.28 -16.68 -15.93
C SER A 144 2.90 -16.85 -16.60
N PRO A 145 2.55 -16.05 -17.63
CA PRO A 145 1.34 -16.28 -18.43
C PRO A 145 1.25 -17.70 -19.01
N GLU A 146 2.40 -18.32 -19.25
CA GLU A 146 2.51 -19.72 -19.65
C GLU A 146 2.14 -20.69 -18.51
N ALA A 147 2.59 -20.43 -17.28
CA ALA A 147 2.21 -21.21 -16.11
C ALA A 147 0.70 -21.14 -15.81
N PHE A 148 0.03 -20.03 -16.14
CA PHE A 148 -1.42 -19.96 -16.10
C PHE A 148 -2.08 -20.87 -17.13
N ARG A 149 -1.64 -20.81 -18.40
CA ARG A 149 -2.18 -21.65 -19.47
C ARG A 149 -1.92 -23.13 -19.22
N SER A 150 -0.70 -23.50 -18.86
CA SER A 150 -0.32 -24.87 -18.51
C SER A 150 -1.12 -25.39 -17.32
N ALA A 151 -1.30 -24.61 -16.25
CA ALA A 151 -2.09 -25.09 -15.10
C ALA A 151 -3.57 -25.33 -15.43
N VAL A 152 -4.16 -24.53 -16.32
CA VAL A 152 -5.54 -24.76 -16.78
C VAL A 152 -5.59 -25.97 -17.72
N SER A 153 -4.63 -26.12 -18.63
CA SER A 153 -4.54 -27.28 -19.54
C SER A 153 -4.32 -28.61 -18.78
N ASP A 154 -3.43 -28.63 -17.80
CA ASP A 154 -3.18 -29.78 -16.92
C ASP A 154 -4.47 -30.20 -16.19
N PHE A 155 -5.23 -29.23 -15.68
CA PHE A 155 -6.52 -29.50 -15.04
C PHE A 155 -7.56 -30.04 -16.03
N LEU A 156 -7.65 -29.47 -17.24
CA LEU A 156 -8.60 -29.96 -18.25
C LEU A 156 -8.27 -31.40 -18.67
N THR A 157 -6.98 -31.71 -18.80
CA THR A 157 -6.51 -33.07 -19.10
C THR A 157 -6.86 -34.04 -17.96
N ASP A 158 -6.60 -33.65 -16.71
CA ASP A 158 -6.94 -34.45 -15.52
C ASP A 158 -8.46 -34.65 -15.38
N ALA A 159 -9.24 -33.58 -15.57
CA ALA A 159 -10.71 -33.63 -15.52
C ALA A 159 -11.28 -34.52 -16.62
N HIS A 160 -10.75 -34.46 -17.84
CA HIS A 160 -11.16 -35.32 -18.95
C HIS A 160 -10.81 -36.80 -18.68
N ALA A 161 -9.59 -37.07 -18.20
CA ALA A 161 -9.16 -38.43 -17.84
C ALA A 161 -10.00 -39.03 -16.70
N ALA A 162 -10.44 -38.21 -15.75
CA ALA A 162 -11.30 -38.63 -14.64
C ALA A 162 -12.80 -38.66 -14.99
N GLY A 163 -13.21 -38.34 -16.23
CA GLY A 163 -14.62 -38.24 -16.63
C GLY A 163 -15.40 -37.16 -15.87
N GLY A 164 -14.71 -36.12 -15.40
CA GLY A 164 -15.21 -35.10 -14.50
C GLY A 164 -15.69 -33.82 -15.18
N ALA A 165 -16.38 -32.96 -14.43
CA ALA A 165 -16.82 -31.65 -14.90
C ALA A 165 -15.72 -30.57 -14.83
N GLU A 166 -15.52 -29.82 -15.91
CA GLU A 166 -14.58 -28.71 -16.06
C GLU A 166 -15.06 -27.40 -15.37
N SER A 167 -15.39 -27.51 -14.09
CA SER A 167 -15.93 -26.38 -13.32
C SER A 167 -14.83 -25.62 -12.57
N PHE A 168 -15.05 -24.31 -12.38
CA PHE A 168 -14.18 -23.44 -11.60
C PHE A 168 -13.93 -23.96 -10.17
N SER A 169 -14.98 -24.47 -9.51
CA SER A 169 -14.87 -25.01 -8.15
C SER A 169 -13.98 -26.26 -8.10
N ARG A 170 -14.01 -27.11 -9.13
CA ARG A 170 -13.10 -28.26 -9.23
C ARG A 170 -11.67 -27.84 -9.52
N TYR A 171 -11.46 -26.84 -10.37
CA TYR A 171 -10.12 -26.29 -10.57
C TYR A 171 -9.52 -25.80 -9.24
N GLU A 172 -10.31 -25.11 -8.43
CA GLU A 172 -9.85 -24.61 -7.12
C GLU A 172 -9.49 -25.74 -6.16
N ALA A 173 -10.26 -26.82 -6.13
CA ALA A 173 -9.97 -28.02 -5.35
C ALA A 173 -8.70 -28.73 -5.87
N TRP A 174 -8.62 -28.99 -7.17
CA TRP A 174 -7.45 -29.61 -7.81
C TRP A 174 -6.17 -28.80 -7.57
N ALA A 175 -6.20 -27.48 -7.80
CA ALA A 175 -5.06 -26.61 -7.58
C ALA A 175 -4.64 -26.52 -6.11
N LYS A 176 -5.55 -26.79 -5.16
CA LYS A 176 -5.23 -26.91 -3.73
C LYS A 176 -4.49 -28.22 -3.45
N ASP A 177 -4.96 -29.32 -4.01
CA ASP A 177 -4.36 -30.65 -3.82
C ASP A 177 -2.96 -30.73 -4.48
N GLU A 178 -2.81 -30.16 -5.67
CA GLU A 178 -1.52 -30.01 -6.36
C GLU A 178 -0.50 -29.23 -5.52
N ARG A 179 -0.93 -28.13 -4.89
CA ARG A 179 -0.07 -27.32 -4.01
C ARG A 179 0.30 -28.07 -2.73
N ALA A 180 -0.63 -28.84 -2.17
CA ALA A 180 -0.35 -29.72 -1.04
C ALA A 180 0.68 -30.81 -1.40
N ALA A 181 0.68 -31.26 -2.66
CA ALA A 181 1.68 -32.16 -3.22
C ALA A 181 3.00 -31.47 -3.64
N GLY A 182 3.18 -30.19 -3.32
CA GLY A 182 4.41 -29.43 -3.60
C GLY A 182 4.53 -28.86 -5.02
N ARG A 183 3.49 -28.99 -5.85
CA ARG A 183 3.47 -28.40 -7.21
C ARG A 183 2.98 -26.95 -7.16
N ALA A 184 3.69 -26.06 -7.83
CA ALA A 184 3.32 -24.65 -7.87
C ALA A 184 2.17 -24.43 -8.87
N ARG A 185 0.94 -24.26 -8.37
CA ARG A 185 -0.25 -23.95 -9.18
C ARG A 185 -0.89 -22.61 -8.81
N PRO A 186 -1.35 -21.81 -9.79
CA PRO A 186 -2.11 -20.60 -9.52
C PRO A 186 -3.46 -20.93 -8.86
N SER A 187 -3.94 -20.02 -8.02
CA SER A 187 -5.28 -20.15 -7.43
C SER A 187 -6.37 -19.83 -8.44
N GLY A 188 -7.58 -20.36 -8.27
CA GLY A 188 -8.73 -20.03 -9.14
C GLY A 188 -9.00 -18.52 -9.22
N ALA A 189 -8.90 -17.81 -8.10
CA ALA A 189 -9.01 -16.35 -8.07
C ALA A 189 -7.91 -15.67 -8.91
N SER A 190 -6.67 -16.18 -8.86
CA SER A 190 -5.57 -15.67 -9.69
C SER A 190 -5.80 -15.91 -11.18
N VAL A 191 -6.32 -17.08 -11.56
CA VAL A 191 -6.67 -17.41 -12.96
C VAL A 191 -7.74 -16.44 -13.48
N ARG A 192 -8.82 -16.21 -12.72
CA ARG A 192 -9.88 -15.26 -13.12
C ARG A 192 -9.35 -13.83 -13.22
N ASN A 193 -8.49 -13.41 -12.30
CA ASN A 193 -7.88 -12.09 -12.37
C ASN A 193 -6.93 -11.95 -13.57
N HIS A 194 -6.36 -13.05 -14.08
CA HIS A 194 -5.47 -13.05 -15.24
C HIS A 194 -6.25 -13.04 -16.57
N PHE A 195 -7.26 -13.91 -16.72
CA PHE A 195 -8.00 -14.09 -17.97
C PHE A 195 -9.34 -13.35 -18.05
N GLY A 196 -9.80 -12.74 -16.95
CA GLY A 196 -11.10 -12.07 -16.86
C GLY A 196 -12.25 -13.03 -16.49
N SER A 197 -12.34 -14.19 -17.13
CA SER A 197 -13.35 -15.22 -16.83
C SER A 197 -12.80 -16.65 -16.88
N TRP A 198 -13.57 -17.62 -16.36
CA TRP A 198 -13.23 -19.04 -16.45
C TRP A 198 -13.32 -19.55 -17.89
N ASN A 199 -14.26 -19.04 -18.68
CA ASN A 199 -14.40 -19.45 -20.08
C ASN A 199 -13.21 -18.94 -20.91
N ASP A 200 -12.77 -17.70 -20.68
CA ASP A 200 -11.58 -17.15 -21.34
C ASP A 200 -10.30 -17.91 -20.95
N ALA A 201 -10.22 -18.37 -19.70
CA ALA A 201 -9.12 -19.20 -19.24
C ALA A 201 -9.05 -20.56 -19.97
N LYS A 202 -10.20 -21.23 -20.18
CA LYS A 202 -10.28 -22.48 -20.94
C LYS A 202 -9.92 -22.28 -22.41
N ALA A 203 -10.50 -21.25 -23.04
CA ALA A 203 -10.20 -20.92 -24.43
C ALA A 203 -8.72 -20.59 -24.67
N ALA A 204 -8.05 -19.97 -23.69
CA ALA A 204 -6.62 -19.68 -23.74
C ALA A 204 -5.73 -20.91 -23.51
N ALA A 205 -6.25 -21.96 -22.87
CA ALA A 205 -5.53 -23.21 -22.60
C ALA A 205 -5.63 -24.22 -23.76
N GLU A 206 -6.69 -24.16 -24.56
CA GLU A 206 -6.89 -24.98 -25.78
C GLU A 206 -5.99 -24.56 -26.96
N GLN A 207 -5.34 -23.39 -26.88
CA GLN A 207 -4.44 -22.86 -27.91
C GLN A 207 -2.95 -23.21 -27.66
N VAL A 208 -2.68 -24.20 -26.80
CA VAL A 208 -1.34 -24.66 -26.43
C VAL A 208 -1.03 -26.00 -27.10
#